data_AF-M6ZSF8-F1
#
_entry.id   AF-M6ZSF8-F1
#
_cell.length_a   1.000
_cell.length_b   1.000
_cell.length_c   1.000
_cell.angle_alpha   90.00
_cell.angle_beta   90.00
_cell.angle_gamma   90.00
#
_symmetry.space_group_name_H-M   'P 1'
#
loop_
_entity.id
_entity.type
_entity.pdbx_description
1 polymer ?
#
loop_
_entity_poly.entity_id
_entity_poly.type
_entity_poly.pdbx_seq_one_letter_code
_entity_poly.pdbx_strand_id
1 'polypeptide(L)'
;MKRISVRVPSASWTLLGTLAQAHGVSKCYLFNYLLKLEALGVGNSILNTVRAGVPTFHWSYSYILHLDLSNNQVTRKLHCEPESYFYALDLEWYST
;
A
#
# COMPACT_ATOMS: atom_id res chain seq x y z
N MET A 1 -17.07 -12.03 -10.92
CA MET A 1 -15.59 -11.90 -10.79
C MET A 1 -14.92 -12.97 -11.65
N LYS A 2 -13.88 -12.62 -12.40
CA LYS A 2 -13.07 -13.59 -13.16
C LYS A 2 -11.79 -13.89 -12.37
N ARG A 3 -11.49 -15.17 -12.16
CA ARG A 3 -10.23 -15.60 -11.52
C ARG A 3 -9.13 -15.65 -12.57
N ILE A 4 -8.03 -14.97 -12.31
CA ILE A 4 -6.83 -14.98 -13.13
C ILE A 4 -5.64 -15.48 -12.30
N SER A 5 -4.72 -16.19 -12.95
CA SER A 5 -3.47 -16.63 -12.34
C SER A 5 -2.33 -16.03 -13.14
N VAL A 6 -1.44 -15.30 -12.47
CA VAL A 6 -0.32 -14.58 -13.10
C VAL A 6 0.97 -15.09 -12.45
N ARG A 7 1.99 -15.36 -13.27
CA ARG A 7 3.33 -15.66 -12.78
C ARG A 7 4.08 -14.35 -12.57
N VAL A 8 4.54 -14.13 -11.35
CA VAL A 8 5.27 -12.94 -10.94
C VAL A 8 6.61 -13.40 -10.35
N PRO A 9 7.74 -12.71 -10.63
CA PRO A 9 9.01 -13.01 -9.98
C PRO A 9 8.87 -13.00 -8.46
N SER A 10 9.57 -13.90 -7.76
CA SER A 10 9.47 -14.04 -6.30
C SER A 10 9.76 -12.73 -5.57
N ALA A 11 10.78 -11.99 -5.99
CA ALA A 11 11.13 -10.69 -5.43
C ALA A 11 9.98 -9.67 -5.57
N SER A 12 9.39 -9.55 -6.76
CA SER A 12 8.25 -8.66 -7.02
C SER A 12 7.00 -9.10 -6.23
N TRP A 13 6.76 -10.40 -6.08
CA TRP A 13 5.64 -10.93 -5.30
C TRP A 13 5.80 -10.67 -3.80
N THR A 14 7.01 -10.81 -3.27
CA THR A 14 7.35 -10.45 -1.89
C THR A 14 7.14 -8.96 -1.65
N LEU A 15 7.64 -8.10 -2.54
CA LEU A 15 7.45 -6.65 -2.47
C LEU A 15 5.97 -6.26 -2.52
N LEU A 16 5.20 -6.85 -3.43
CA LEU A 16 3.74 -6.63 -3.47
C LEU A 16 3.07 -7.06 -2.16
N GLY A 17 3.56 -8.15 -1.56
CA GLY A 17 3.09 -8.64 -0.26
C GLY A 17 3.36 -7.67 0.88
N THR A 18 4.57 -7.10 0.95
CA THR A 18 4.93 -6.12 1.99
C THR A 18 4.13 -4.84 1.83
N LEU A 19 3.99 -4.34 0.60
CA LEU A 19 3.15 -3.17 0.30
C LEU A 19 1.69 -3.43 0.68
N ALA A 20 1.10 -4.54 0.25
CA ALA A 20 -0.29 -4.87 0.58
C ALA A 20 -0.51 -4.94 2.09
N GLN A 21 0.43 -5.52 2.82
CA GLN A 21 0.38 -5.59 4.29
C GLN A 21 0.54 -4.21 4.94
N ALA A 22 1.46 -3.38 4.45
CA ALA A 22 1.65 -2.01 4.92
C ALA A 22 0.37 -1.17 4.72
N HIS A 23 -0.35 -1.42 3.63
CA HIS A 23 -1.57 -0.73 3.26
C HIS A 23 -2.86 -1.38 3.82
N GLY A 24 -2.76 -2.49 4.57
CA GLY A 24 -3.92 -3.19 5.13
C GLY A 24 -4.86 -3.83 4.11
N VAL A 25 -4.39 -4.09 2.89
CA VAL A 25 -5.19 -4.65 1.78
C VAL A 25 -4.70 -6.04 1.37
N SER A 26 -5.52 -6.76 0.60
CA SER A 26 -5.09 -8.02 0.01
C SER A 26 -4.11 -7.81 -1.15
N LYS A 27 -3.20 -8.76 -1.38
CA LYS A 27 -2.30 -8.77 -2.54
C LYS A 27 -3.06 -8.64 -3.87
N CYS A 28 -4.19 -9.33 -3.99
CA CYS A 28 -5.04 -9.30 -5.19
C CYS A 28 -5.68 -7.93 -5.40
N TYR A 29 -6.14 -7.29 -4.33
CA TYR A 29 -6.68 -5.92 -4.40
C TYR A 29 -5.61 -4.95 -4.90
N LEU A 30 -4.42 -4.98 -4.29
CA LEU A 30 -3.32 -4.10 -4.68
C LEU A 30 -2.89 -4.35 -6.13
N PHE A 31 -2.77 -5.61 -6.54
CA PHE A 31 -2.43 -5.97 -7.92
C PHE A 31 -3.45 -5.42 -8.93
N ASN A 32 -4.75 -5.61 -8.66
CA ASN A 32 -5.81 -5.10 -9.52
C ASN A 32 -5.84 -3.56 -9.58
N TYR A 33 -5.59 -2.90 -8.44
CA TYR A 33 -5.46 -1.45 -8.39
C TYR A 33 -4.32 -0.93 -9.27
N LEU A 34 -3.15 -1.57 -9.22
CA LEU A 34 -2.02 -1.22 -10.09
C LEU A 34 -2.34 -1.40 -11.57
N LEU A 35 -3.02 -2.48 -11.95
CA LEU A 35 -3.49 -2.68 -13.34
C LEU A 35 -4.48 -1.60 -13.78
N LYS A 36 -5.36 -1.15 -12.88
CA LYS A 36 -6.29 -0.05 -13.15
C LYS A 36 -5.56 1.26 -13.39
N LEU A 37 -4.52 1.57 -12.60
CA LEU A 37 -3.71 2.77 -12.80
C LEU A 37 -2.94 2.74 -14.11
N GLU A 38 -2.38 1.59 -14.46
CA GLU A 38 -1.73 1.37 -15.76
C GLU A 38 -2.70 1.63 -16.91
N ALA A 39 -3.92 1.06 -16.84
CA ALA A 39 -4.96 1.25 -17.84
C ALA A 39 -5.44 2.70 -17.97
N LEU A 40 -5.36 3.48 -16.90
CA LEU A 40 -5.68 4.92 -16.89
C LEU A 40 -4.51 5.79 -17.40
N GLY A 41 -3.39 5.18 -17.83
CA GLY A 41 -2.24 5.92 -18.38
C GLY A 41 -1.49 6.74 -17.33
N VAL A 42 -1.63 6.37 -16.05
CA VAL A 42 -1.05 7.12 -14.92
C VAL A 42 0.48 6.99 -14.89
N GLY A 43 1.10 6.14 -15.72
CA GLY A 43 2.54 5.79 -15.74
C GLY A 43 3.52 6.84 -15.17
N ASN A 44 3.65 7.99 -15.84
CA ASN A 44 4.61 9.04 -15.44
C ASN A 44 4.15 9.88 -14.22
N SER A 45 2.87 9.83 -13.88
CA SER A 45 2.26 10.49 -12.72
C SER A 45 1.91 9.51 -11.59
N ILE A 46 2.27 8.22 -11.68
CA ILE A 46 1.98 7.19 -10.65
C ILE A 46 2.38 7.72 -9.28
N LEU A 47 3.56 8.30 -9.17
CA LEU A 47 4.05 8.82 -7.90
C LEU A 47 3.12 9.91 -7.33
N ASN A 48 2.56 10.80 -8.16
CA ASN A 48 1.64 11.85 -7.72
C ASN A 48 0.22 11.31 -7.48
N THR A 49 -0.30 10.48 -8.38
CA THR A 49 -1.66 9.93 -8.30
C THR A 49 -1.81 8.91 -7.19
N VAL A 50 -0.80 8.07 -6.97
CA VAL A 50 -0.79 7.07 -5.90
C VAL A 50 -0.50 7.71 -4.55
N ARG A 51 0.27 8.81 -4.49
CA ARG A 51 0.42 9.58 -3.26
C ARG A 51 -0.85 10.32 -2.83
N ALA A 52 -1.64 10.80 -3.80
CA ALA A 52 -2.93 11.43 -3.53
C ALA A 52 -4.01 10.43 -3.07
N GLY A 53 -3.85 9.15 -3.40
CA GLY A 53 -4.72 8.08 -2.92
C GLY A 53 -4.38 7.61 -1.51
N VAL A 54 -5.37 7.09 -0.80
CA VAL A 54 -5.16 6.46 0.51
C VAL A 54 -5.07 4.94 0.34
N PRO A 55 -3.99 4.30 0.83
CA PRO A 55 -2.86 4.90 1.54
C PRO A 55 -1.74 5.34 0.59
N THR A 56 -1.14 6.49 0.88
CA THR A 56 -0.04 7.11 0.14
C THR A 56 1.13 6.14 0.00
N PHE A 57 1.73 6.05 -1.18
CA PHE A 57 2.97 5.28 -1.34
C PHE A 57 4.18 6.06 -0.81
N HIS A 58 4.98 5.37 0.01
CA HIS A 58 6.16 5.91 0.69
C HIS A 58 7.45 5.50 -0.04
N TRP A 59 8.53 6.24 0.18
CA TRP A 59 9.86 5.92 -0.33
C TRP A 59 10.44 4.69 0.34
N SER A 60 10.27 4.60 1.66
CA SER A 60 10.76 3.51 2.48
C SER A 60 9.65 3.02 3.40
N TYR A 61 9.62 1.71 3.61
CA TYR A 61 8.75 1.03 4.56
C TYR A 61 9.64 0.21 5.49
N SER A 62 9.51 0.40 6.79
CA SER A 62 10.22 -0.38 7.80
C SER A 62 9.22 -1.08 8.69
N TYR A 63 9.35 -2.40 8.74
CA TYR A 63 8.51 -3.25 9.58
C TYR A 63 9.27 -3.62 10.85
N ILE A 64 8.88 -3.05 11.98
CA ILE A 64 9.53 -3.29 13.27
C ILE A 64 8.64 -4.21 14.10
N LEU A 65 9.13 -5.42 14.35
CA LEU A 65 8.54 -6.36 15.30
C LEU A 65 9.25 -6.19 16.65
N HIS A 66 8.50 -5.79 17.67
CA HIS A 66 9.00 -5.64 19.03
C HIS A 66 8.36 -6.70 19.93
N LEU A 67 9.18 -7.54 20.55
CA LEU A 67 8.77 -8.59 21.46
C LEU A 67 9.15 -8.18 22.89
N ASP A 68 8.16 -7.91 23.73
CA ASP A 68 8.36 -7.71 25.16
C ASP A 68 7.96 -8.98 25.90
N LEU A 69 8.96 -9.83 26.17
CA LEU A 69 8.76 -11.11 26.84
C LEU A 69 8.33 -10.95 28.29
N SER A 70 8.73 -9.85 28.95
CA SER A 70 8.43 -9.60 30.35
C SER A 70 6.94 -9.31 30.57
N ASN A 71 6.34 -8.58 29.64
CA ASN A 71 4.92 -8.27 29.66
C ASN A 71 4.08 -9.19 28.75
N ASN A 72 4.71 -10.18 28.11
CA ASN A 72 4.10 -11.05 27.10
C ASN A 72 3.37 -10.25 25.98
N GLN A 73 3.99 -9.17 25.53
CA GLN A 73 3.43 -8.27 24.51
C GLN A 73 4.20 -8.37 23.20
N VAL A 74 3.46 -8.42 22.11
CA VAL A 74 3.99 -8.36 20.74
C VAL A 74 3.47 -7.08 20.09
N THR A 75 4.36 -6.14 19.84
CA THR A 75 4.02 -4.90 19.13
C THR A 75 4.58 -4.93 17.74
N ARG A 76 3.75 -4.54 16.78
CA ARG A 76 4.09 -4.54 15.36
C ARG A 76 3.91 -3.12 14.83
N LYS A 77 5.02 -2.43 14.54
CA LYS A 77 5.02 -1.03 14.06
C LYS A 77 5.44 -0.98 12.60
N LEU A 78 4.66 -0.27 11.80
CA LEU A 78 5.02 0.11 10.44
C LEU A 78 5.50 1.56 10.47
N HIS A 79 6.76 1.78 10.09
CA HIS A 79 7.31 3.10 9.85
C HIS A 79 7.40 3.33 8.35
N CYS A 80 7.09 4.55 7.91
CA CYS A 80 7.07 4.93 6.50
C CYS A 80 7.77 6.28 6.34
N GLU A 81 8.48 6.49 5.24
CA GLU A 81 9.06 7.80 4.91
C GLU A 81 8.52 8.33 3.57
N PRO A 82 7.95 9.55 3.51
CA PRO A 82 7.61 10.40 4.67
C PRO A 82 6.60 9.73 5.61
N GLU A 83 6.48 10.19 6.85
CA GLU A 83 5.48 9.63 7.77
C GLU A 83 4.08 9.63 7.11
N SER A 84 3.33 8.55 7.35
CA SER A 84 1.97 8.41 6.86
C SER A 84 1.04 9.38 7.58
N TYR A 85 0.92 10.58 7.03
CA TYR A 85 -0.23 11.43 7.31
C TYR A 85 -1.42 10.82 6.59
N PHE A 86 -2.32 10.20 7.35
CA PHE A 86 -3.66 9.85 6.85
C PHE A 86 -4.45 11.15 6.64
N TYR A 87 -4.11 11.92 5.61
CA TYR A 87 -5.06 12.84 5.02
C TYR A 87 -6.04 11.98 4.23
N ALA A 88 -6.95 11.32 4.94
CA ALA A 88 -8.21 10.97 4.33
C ALA A 88 -8.79 12.32 3.90
N LEU A 89 -8.65 12.64 2.60
CA LEU A 89 -9.41 13.69 1.98
C LEU A 89 -10.87 13.40 2.36
N ASP A 90 -11.44 14.20 3.27
CA ASP A 90 -12.86 14.39 3.36
C ASP A 90 -13.28 14.83 1.95
N LEU A 91 -13.78 13.87 1.17
CA LEU A 91 -14.37 14.10 -0.15
C LEU A 91 -15.75 14.78 0.02
N GLU A 92 -15.81 15.86 0.81
CA GLU A 92 -16.95 16.77 0.93
C GLU A 92 -16.82 17.96 -0.03
N TRP A 93 -16.21 17.79 -1.20
CA TRP A 93 -16.22 18.85 -2.21
C TRP A 93 -16.21 18.32 -3.64
N TYR A 94 -17.39 17.92 -4.11
CA TYR A 94 -17.84 18.18 -5.48
C TYR A 94 -19.37 18.31 -5.47
N SER A 95 -19.85 19.42 -4.92
CA SER A 95 -21.18 19.96 -5.22
C SER A 95 -21.02 21.37 -5.74
N THR A 96 -20.76 21.49 -7.05
CA THR A 96 -21.10 22.70 -7.82
C THR A 96 -21.46 22.28 -9.23
#